data_AF-A0A7M7T0N9-F1
#
_entry.id   AF-A0A7M7T0N9-F1
#
_cell.length_a   1.000
_cell.length_b   1.000
_cell.length_c   1.000
_cell.angle_alpha   90.00
_cell.angle_beta   90.00
_cell.angle_gamma   90.00
#
_symmetry.space_group_name_H-M   'P 1'
#
loop_
_entity.id
_entity.type
_entity.pdbx_description
1 polymer ?
#
loop_
_entity_poly.entity_id
_entity_poly.type
_entity_poly.pdbx_seq_one_letter_code
_entity_poly.pdbx_strand_id
1 'polypeptide(L)'
;MFGGKRSAPVVLLVMLLLQDAHRCFAQLPLPSGVAFLGIGYNIIEGNPEGGDMATGGVDPGLLVSRSVFVMTYEEGKITNDGKYQIPDEVKYVLRDSSYTSSSATTFHSTSSYAEKLSSQVDVGGGYSNLFASVEFASSSRYQEIEARTDSQGYIYYANQTVSNMGNARYMTELAGPDKYTLNNGFVSTVCRLPTAYAEDDYMTFLDTWGTHVVTEVDLGTREGNNYEEQRTEFVSYASSNVGSSVSSGGSYLGFSSSLSVDMDTFNAGMQSGSSFGSLFSSYRVGSASLNEPISLTLVDMHELFRDDYWTRMQDYIASEHCTASWDRAAAAENVLTAMKGYAEWKKIQDSMNKNVMIPLTWPDGKYGLAKPTDGCPNTEFTWNEGWRYQDTEDSDSSNAWSDPIHMIRLSASYLTLNFCIKTVSNVDERSKWTWQPGSYCIFKYGDKCPPAFTEGWIYWDDEDSSNQNSFGGAVPDGVYDRNTRYNFCCRSDGVTDRSIFLPTDDNFYLFSQFENCQQVDGMTVTKEWIYWDTDDYDTEDSMSSVHPHPGVSSNGRNINLNFCYYQKQAGKGSTEFSCTRPESGGDCGKGHAGILLNGNE
;
A
#
# COMPACT_ATOMS: atom_id res chain seq x y z
N MET A 1 55.79 -81.23 -42.70
CA MET A 1 54.71 -81.32 -41.70
C MET A 1 54.74 -80.07 -40.84
N PHE A 2 53.62 -79.34 -40.80
CA PHE A 2 53.23 -78.21 -39.93
C PHE A 2 54.15 -76.97 -39.92
N GLY A 3 53.77 -75.76 -40.37
CA GLY A 3 52.45 -75.19 -40.65
C GLY A 3 52.04 -74.17 -39.58
N GLY A 4 52.68 -73.00 -39.56
CA GLY A 4 52.32 -71.89 -38.69
C GLY A 4 51.09 -71.13 -39.19
N LYS A 5 50.13 -70.86 -38.30
CA LYS A 5 48.99 -69.95 -38.54
C LYS A 5 48.88 -68.92 -37.43
N ARG A 6 48.57 -67.71 -37.90
CA ARG A 6 48.45 -66.42 -37.21
C ARG A 6 47.28 -66.40 -36.22
N SER A 7 47.51 -65.87 -35.03
CA SER A 7 46.48 -65.49 -34.05
C SER A 7 46.23 -63.98 -34.14
N ALA A 8 45.36 -63.57 -35.05
CA ALA A 8 44.83 -62.20 -35.14
C ALA A 8 43.34 -62.33 -35.47
N PRO A 9 42.45 -62.40 -34.45
CA PRO A 9 41.31 -61.48 -34.46
C PRO A 9 40.76 -61.05 -33.08
N VAL A 10 41.44 -61.28 -31.95
CA VAL A 10 40.84 -60.96 -30.62
C VAL A 10 41.21 -59.57 -30.10
N VAL A 11 42.37 -59.02 -30.47
CA VAL A 11 42.81 -57.70 -29.96
C VAL A 11 42.10 -56.53 -30.64
N LEU A 12 41.66 -56.70 -31.90
CA LEU A 12 40.98 -55.63 -32.64
C LEU A 12 39.53 -55.42 -32.15
N LEU A 13 38.85 -56.48 -31.68
CA LEU A 13 37.47 -56.39 -31.20
C LEU A 13 37.38 -55.73 -29.81
N VAL A 14 38.41 -55.88 -28.96
CA VAL A 14 38.46 -55.24 -27.64
C VAL A 14 38.85 -53.76 -27.74
N MET A 15 39.68 -53.37 -28.71
CA MET A 15 39.96 -51.94 -28.97
C MET A 15 38.79 -51.23 -29.66
N LEU A 16 37.98 -51.90 -30.49
CA LEU A 16 36.77 -51.33 -31.06
C LEU A 16 35.65 -51.17 -30.02
N LEU A 17 35.52 -52.09 -29.06
CA LEU A 17 34.56 -51.95 -27.94
C LEU A 17 34.98 -50.92 -26.87
N LEU A 18 36.27 -50.55 -26.79
CA LEU A 18 36.75 -49.45 -25.95
C LEU A 18 36.69 -48.08 -26.65
N GLN A 19 36.64 -48.04 -27.99
CA GLN A 19 36.42 -46.80 -28.74
C GLN A 19 34.94 -46.38 -28.80
N ASP A 20 34.00 -47.33 -28.68
CA ASP A 20 32.57 -47.03 -28.56
C ASP A 20 32.09 -46.78 -27.12
N ALA A 21 32.93 -47.07 -26.10
CA ALA A 21 32.62 -46.73 -24.70
C ALA A 21 32.87 -45.25 -24.35
N HIS A 22 33.49 -44.48 -25.24
CA HIS A 22 33.68 -43.02 -25.06
C HIS A 22 32.50 -42.17 -25.56
N ARG A 23 31.36 -42.78 -25.93
CA ARG A 23 30.17 -42.04 -26.42
C ARG A 23 28.87 -42.42 -25.73
N CYS A 24 28.93 -42.66 -24.42
CA CYS A 24 27.75 -42.64 -23.56
C CYS A 24 28.12 -42.17 -22.14
N PHE A 25 28.90 -41.09 -22.03
CA PHE A 25 28.80 -40.27 -20.82
C PHE A 25 27.51 -39.46 -20.97
N ALA A 26 26.52 -39.75 -20.12
CA ALA A 26 25.36 -38.89 -20.00
C ALA A 26 25.88 -37.49 -19.64
N GLN A 27 25.71 -36.53 -20.54
CA GLN A 27 26.02 -35.13 -20.26
C GLN A 27 25.23 -34.73 -19.01
N LEU A 28 25.91 -34.25 -17.96
CA LEU A 28 25.24 -33.78 -16.75
C LEU A 28 24.25 -32.67 -17.14
N PRO A 29 23.08 -32.59 -16.47
CA PRO A 29 22.14 -31.51 -16.72
C PRO A 29 22.77 -30.14 -16.41
N LEU A 30 22.26 -29.10 -17.05
CA LEU A 30 22.61 -27.72 -16.74
C LEU A 30 21.77 -27.24 -15.55
N PRO A 31 22.32 -26.40 -14.64
CA PRO A 31 21.51 -25.75 -13.63
C PRO A 31 20.46 -24.87 -14.32
N SER A 32 19.19 -25.01 -13.96
CA SER A 32 18.06 -24.29 -14.60
C SER A 32 18.27 -22.77 -14.61
N GLY A 33 18.85 -22.23 -13.54
CA GLY A 33 19.13 -20.81 -13.40
C GLY A 33 20.15 -20.23 -14.37
N VAL A 34 21.07 -21.06 -14.87
CA VAL A 34 22.13 -20.61 -15.81
C VAL A 34 21.56 -20.21 -17.16
N ALA A 35 20.40 -20.76 -17.55
CA ALA A 35 19.73 -20.40 -18.79
C ALA A 35 19.29 -18.92 -18.86
N PHE A 36 19.22 -18.24 -17.72
CA PHE A 36 18.85 -16.83 -17.62
C PHE A 36 20.05 -15.89 -17.57
N LEU A 37 21.28 -16.40 -17.50
CA LEU A 37 22.47 -15.55 -17.55
C LEU A 37 22.79 -15.15 -18.99
N GLY A 38 23.12 -13.88 -19.16
CA GLY A 38 23.52 -13.31 -20.45
C GLY A 38 22.40 -13.17 -21.46
N ILE A 39 21.13 -13.30 -21.06
CA ILE A 39 19.99 -13.00 -21.92
C ILE A 39 19.58 -11.53 -21.77
N GLY A 40 18.90 -11.00 -22.80
CA GLY A 40 18.28 -9.69 -22.75
C GLY A 40 17.18 -9.58 -21.69
N TYR A 41 17.03 -8.38 -21.13
CA TYR A 41 15.95 -8.03 -20.21
C TYR A 41 15.33 -6.68 -20.58
N ASN A 42 13.99 -6.64 -20.72
CA ASN A 42 13.24 -5.41 -20.92
C ASN A 42 12.61 -4.97 -19.59
N ILE A 43 13.17 -3.93 -18.96
CA ILE A 43 12.76 -3.49 -17.61
C ILE A 43 11.35 -2.90 -17.58
N ILE A 44 10.87 -2.33 -18.69
CA ILE A 44 9.51 -1.78 -18.80
C ILE A 44 8.48 -2.91 -18.87
N GLU A 45 8.83 -4.02 -19.51
CA GLU A 45 7.96 -5.19 -19.67
C GLU A 45 8.11 -6.20 -18.53
N GLY A 46 9.13 -6.03 -17.69
CA GLY A 46 9.46 -6.90 -16.58
C GLY A 46 8.38 -6.96 -15.51
N ASN A 47 8.33 -8.09 -14.81
CA ASN A 47 7.66 -8.23 -13.53
C ASN A 47 8.26 -9.42 -12.75
N PRO A 48 9.06 -9.17 -11.70
CA PRO A 48 9.69 -10.21 -10.88
C PRO A 48 8.72 -11.17 -10.16
N GLU A 49 7.41 -10.86 -10.10
CA GLU A 49 6.37 -11.78 -9.59
C GLU A 49 5.79 -12.70 -10.69
N GLY A 50 6.23 -12.53 -11.94
CA GLY A 50 5.84 -13.33 -13.09
C GLY A 50 4.65 -12.78 -13.88
N GLY A 51 4.36 -13.40 -15.04
CA GLY A 51 3.35 -12.92 -15.99
C GLY A 51 1.90 -13.36 -15.74
N ASP A 52 1.66 -14.55 -15.15
CA ASP A 52 0.30 -15.04 -14.86
C ASP A 52 -0.17 -14.54 -13.49
N MET A 53 -1.35 -13.91 -13.44
CA MET A 53 -1.91 -13.27 -12.24
C MET A 53 -2.26 -14.25 -11.11
N ALA A 54 -2.59 -15.51 -11.44
CA ALA A 54 -3.09 -16.50 -10.48
C ALA A 54 -2.00 -17.40 -9.90
N THR A 55 -0.87 -17.56 -10.61
CA THR A 55 0.17 -18.53 -10.27
C THR A 55 1.59 -17.98 -10.32
N GLY A 56 1.81 -16.81 -10.94
CA GLY A 56 3.14 -16.24 -11.15
C GLY A 56 3.78 -16.73 -12.45
N GLY A 57 5.05 -17.09 -12.41
CA GLY A 57 5.78 -17.62 -13.56
C GLY A 57 7.07 -16.86 -13.84
N VAL A 58 7.66 -17.10 -15.02
CA VAL A 58 8.87 -16.41 -15.45
C VAL A 58 8.56 -14.92 -15.64
N ASP A 59 9.47 -14.08 -15.17
CA ASP A 59 9.40 -12.63 -15.36
C ASP A 59 9.25 -12.32 -16.87
N PRO A 60 8.17 -11.64 -17.31
CA PRO A 60 7.91 -11.34 -18.72
C PRO A 60 9.00 -10.49 -19.39
N GLY A 61 9.81 -9.77 -18.62
CA GLY A 61 10.95 -9.00 -19.13
C GLY A 61 12.14 -9.88 -19.54
N LEU A 62 12.22 -11.14 -19.09
CA LEU A 62 13.31 -12.06 -19.45
C LEU A 62 13.14 -12.56 -20.89
N LEU A 63 14.02 -12.10 -21.78
CA LEU A 63 14.01 -12.47 -23.20
C LEU A 63 14.78 -13.79 -23.41
N VAL A 64 14.22 -14.91 -22.94
CA VAL A 64 14.87 -16.24 -22.92
C VAL A 64 15.37 -16.76 -24.29
N SER A 65 14.87 -16.21 -25.40
CA SER A 65 15.32 -16.54 -26.76
C SER A 65 16.43 -15.62 -27.29
N ARG A 66 16.83 -14.61 -26.52
CA ARG A 66 17.76 -13.54 -26.89
C ARG A 66 19.01 -13.59 -26.02
N SER A 67 19.85 -14.60 -26.25
CA SER A 67 21.16 -14.68 -25.59
C SER A 67 22.14 -13.70 -26.21
N VAL A 68 22.72 -12.85 -25.36
CA VAL A 68 23.78 -11.89 -25.70
C VAL A 68 25.15 -12.49 -25.42
N PHE A 69 25.31 -13.17 -24.28
CA PHE A 69 26.52 -13.92 -23.97
C PHE A 69 26.42 -15.37 -24.46
N VAL A 70 27.55 -15.94 -24.84
CA VAL A 70 27.68 -17.36 -25.18
C VAL A 70 28.25 -18.09 -23.96
N MET A 71 27.67 -19.25 -23.67
CA MET A 71 28.10 -20.14 -22.60
C MET A 71 28.81 -21.35 -23.22
N THR A 72 30.09 -21.54 -22.93
CA THR A 72 30.86 -22.73 -23.35
C THR A 72 31.06 -23.71 -22.19
N TYR A 73 31.44 -24.94 -22.51
CA TYR A 73 31.54 -26.04 -21.54
C TYR A 73 32.79 -26.90 -21.76
N GLU A 74 33.83 -26.29 -22.33
CA GLU A 74 35.05 -26.95 -22.79
C GLU A 74 36.00 -27.29 -21.64
N GLU A 75 35.95 -26.54 -20.53
CA GLU A 75 36.78 -26.82 -19.34
C GLU A 75 36.21 -27.95 -18.47
N GLY A 76 34.97 -28.39 -18.73
CA GLY A 76 34.33 -29.47 -17.98
C GLY A 76 34.01 -29.09 -16.53
N LYS A 77 33.76 -27.81 -16.23
CA LYS A 77 33.38 -27.35 -14.88
C LYS A 77 32.11 -28.04 -14.42
N ILE A 78 32.09 -28.47 -13.16
CA ILE A 78 30.93 -29.11 -12.52
C ILE A 78 30.71 -28.53 -11.12
N THR A 79 29.48 -28.63 -10.62
CA THR A 79 29.15 -28.25 -9.25
C THR A 79 29.88 -29.13 -8.22
N ASN A 80 30.08 -28.60 -7.01
CA ASN A 80 30.78 -29.31 -5.94
C ASN A 80 30.10 -30.64 -5.54
N ASP A 81 28.79 -30.76 -5.75
CA ASP A 81 28.01 -31.99 -5.53
C ASP A 81 28.04 -32.95 -6.73
N GLY A 82 28.72 -32.59 -7.83
CA GLY A 82 28.89 -33.38 -9.03
C GLY A 82 27.62 -33.56 -9.87
N LYS A 83 26.54 -32.81 -9.61
CA LYS A 83 25.24 -33.01 -10.27
C LYS A 83 25.06 -32.23 -11.56
N TYR A 84 25.71 -31.07 -11.70
CA TYR A 84 25.47 -30.18 -12.82
C TYR A 84 26.76 -29.76 -13.50
N GLN A 85 26.67 -29.54 -14.81
CA GLN A 85 27.73 -28.93 -15.60
C GLN A 85 27.59 -27.40 -15.57
N ILE A 86 28.69 -26.67 -15.35
CA ILE A 86 28.73 -25.21 -15.25
C ILE A 86 29.42 -24.64 -16.49
N PRO A 87 28.94 -23.52 -17.06
CA PRO A 87 29.66 -22.84 -18.13
C PRO A 87 31.04 -22.34 -17.73
N ASP A 88 31.92 -22.22 -18.70
CA ASP A 88 33.28 -21.73 -18.48
C ASP A 88 33.28 -20.25 -18.04
N GLU A 89 32.31 -19.46 -18.52
CA GLU A 89 32.15 -18.03 -18.26
C GLU A 89 31.43 -17.70 -16.95
N VAL A 90 30.91 -18.71 -16.24
CA VAL A 90 30.03 -18.52 -15.10
C VAL A 90 30.68 -19.00 -13.81
N LYS A 91 30.63 -18.13 -12.79
CA LYS A 91 30.86 -18.53 -11.40
C LYS A 91 29.52 -18.97 -10.81
N TYR A 92 29.41 -20.25 -10.47
CA TYR A 92 28.21 -20.81 -9.86
C TYR A 92 28.48 -21.22 -8.41
N VAL A 93 27.62 -20.80 -7.50
CA VAL A 93 27.68 -21.13 -6.08
C VAL A 93 26.38 -21.84 -5.69
N LEU A 94 26.49 -23.14 -5.41
CA LEU A 94 25.40 -23.92 -4.84
C LEU A 94 25.40 -23.75 -3.31
N ARG A 95 24.22 -23.62 -2.70
CA ARG A 95 24.08 -23.65 -1.24
C ARG A 95 23.54 -25.01 -0.78
N ASP A 96 24.25 -25.63 0.17
CA ASP A 96 23.84 -26.91 0.77
C ASP A 96 22.57 -26.77 1.63
N SER A 97 22.34 -25.61 2.23
CA SER A 97 21.10 -25.25 2.92
C SER A 97 20.54 -23.94 2.39
N SER A 98 19.25 -23.93 2.08
CA SER A 98 18.58 -22.73 1.58
C SER A 98 18.48 -21.68 2.68
N TYR A 99 18.90 -20.44 2.40
CA TYR A 99 18.61 -19.31 3.28
C TYR A 99 17.18 -18.86 3.02
N THR A 100 16.32 -18.99 4.04
CA THR A 100 14.91 -18.59 3.93
C THR A 100 14.65 -17.33 4.74
N SER A 101 14.03 -16.34 4.11
CA SER A 101 13.56 -15.12 4.76
C SER A 101 12.11 -14.86 4.38
N SER A 102 11.38 -14.21 5.28
CA SER A 102 10.04 -13.71 5.00
C SER A 102 9.99 -12.21 5.22
N SER A 103 9.24 -11.50 4.39
CA SER A 103 9.04 -10.06 4.50
C SER A 103 7.59 -9.70 4.23
N ALA A 104 7.19 -8.54 4.74
CA ALA A 104 5.90 -7.93 4.48
C ALA A 104 6.10 -6.48 4.05
N THR A 105 5.27 -6.02 3.11
CA THR A 105 5.31 -4.68 2.54
C THR A 105 3.89 -4.20 2.27
N THR A 106 3.68 -2.90 2.22
CA THR A 106 2.43 -2.32 1.75
C THR A 106 2.68 -1.53 0.48
N PHE A 107 1.69 -1.51 -0.42
CA PHE A 107 1.73 -0.66 -1.60
C PHE A 107 0.31 -0.17 -1.91
N HIS A 108 0.21 1.01 -2.49
CA HIS A 108 -1.05 1.77 -2.59
C HIS A 108 -1.16 2.58 -3.89
N SER A 109 -0.16 2.44 -4.75
CA SER A 109 0.02 3.21 -5.97
C SER A 109 0.92 2.44 -6.93
N THR A 110 0.98 2.86 -8.18
CA THR A 110 1.89 2.27 -9.16
C THR A 110 3.36 2.52 -8.81
N SER A 111 3.69 3.65 -8.18
CA SER A 111 5.05 3.93 -7.73
C SER A 111 5.51 2.99 -6.60
N SER A 112 4.66 2.77 -5.59
CA SER A 112 4.98 1.88 -4.47
C SER A 112 4.97 0.40 -4.88
N TYR A 113 4.17 0.03 -5.89
CA TYR A 113 4.24 -1.29 -6.49
C TYR A 113 5.55 -1.49 -7.27
N ALA A 114 5.97 -0.50 -8.08
CA ALA A 114 7.25 -0.54 -8.77
C ALA A 114 8.41 -0.68 -7.78
N GLU A 115 8.46 0.14 -6.72
CA GLU A 115 9.49 0.08 -5.69
C GLU A 115 9.60 -1.30 -5.02
N LYS A 116 8.47 -1.94 -4.72
CA LYS A 116 8.41 -3.32 -4.23
C LYS A 116 9.07 -4.31 -5.20
N LEU A 117 8.85 -4.16 -6.52
CA LEU A 117 9.44 -5.00 -7.55
C LEU A 117 10.93 -4.69 -7.76
N SER A 118 11.32 -3.40 -7.79
CA SER A 118 12.71 -2.95 -7.98
C SER A 118 13.64 -3.49 -6.90
N SER A 119 13.14 -3.75 -5.69
CA SER A 119 13.94 -4.43 -4.63
C SER A 119 14.46 -5.83 -5.01
N GLN A 120 13.98 -6.40 -6.12
CA GLN A 120 14.31 -7.73 -6.64
C GLN A 120 15.18 -7.66 -7.92
N VAL A 121 15.44 -6.46 -8.43
CA VAL A 121 16.18 -6.21 -9.67
C VAL A 121 17.22 -5.12 -9.39
N ASP A 122 18.48 -5.51 -9.33
CA ASP A 122 19.61 -4.59 -9.15
C ASP A 122 20.16 -4.18 -10.52
N VAL A 123 20.20 -2.88 -10.81
CA VAL A 123 20.72 -2.35 -12.08
C VAL A 123 22.13 -1.79 -11.84
N GLY A 124 23.15 -2.51 -12.33
CA GLY A 124 24.54 -2.08 -12.29
C GLY A 124 24.86 -1.09 -13.42
N GLY A 125 25.51 0.03 -13.08
CA GLY A 125 25.95 1.02 -14.06
C GLY A 125 25.82 2.47 -13.59
N GLY A 126 26.21 3.43 -14.43
CA GLY A 126 26.13 4.87 -14.13
C GLY A 126 24.74 5.51 -14.32
N TYR A 127 23.77 4.76 -14.87
CA TYR A 127 22.44 5.24 -15.25
C TYR A 127 21.30 4.43 -14.63
N SER A 128 21.52 3.84 -13.44
CA SER A 128 20.57 2.96 -12.73
C SER A 128 19.16 3.54 -12.51
N ASN A 129 18.97 4.85 -12.66
CA ASN A 129 17.68 5.53 -12.46
C ASN A 129 16.97 5.89 -13.78
N LEU A 130 17.48 5.47 -14.94
CA LEU A 130 16.94 5.90 -16.25
C LEU A 130 15.48 5.50 -16.44
N PHE A 131 15.11 4.30 -16.01
CA PHE A 131 13.75 3.78 -16.14
C PHE A 131 12.95 3.86 -14.84
N ALA A 132 13.49 4.42 -13.76
CA ALA A 132 12.91 4.35 -12.41
C ALA A 132 11.43 4.78 -12.34
N SER A 133 10.99 5.73 -13.17
CA SER A 133 9.59 6.15 -13.20
C SER A 133 8.68 5.20 -13.98
N VAL A 134 9.20 4.35 -14.87
CA VAL A 134 8.44 3.51 -15.82
C VAL A 134 8.76 2.02 -15.72
N GLU A 135 9.53 1.60 -14.70
CA GLU A 135 9.86 0.19 -14.50
C GLU A 135 8.59 -0.64 -14.37
N PHE A 136 8.56 -1.78 -15.07
CA PHE A 136 7.50 -2.77 -15.03
C PHE A 136 6.13 -2.31 -15.56
N ALA A 137 6.01 -1.06 -16.02
CA ALA A 137 4.74 -0.42 -16.34
C ALA A 137 3.97 -1.05 -17.51
N SER A 138 4.65 -1.82 -18.38
CA SER A 138 4.00 -2.55 -19.48
C SER A 138 3.61 -3.98 -19.10
N SER A 139 3.91 -4.44 -17.88
CA SER A 139 3.51 -5.78 -17.44
C SER A 139 2.02 -5.87 -17.14
N SER A 140 1.40 -7.03 -17.42
CA SER A 140 -0.03 -7.28 -17.21
C SER A 140 -0.46 -7.05 -15.76
N ARG A 141 0.36 -7.50 -14.80
CA ARG A 141 0.14 -7.31 -13.37
C ARG A 141 0.21 -5.83 -12.97
N TYR A 142 1.17 -5.07 -13.49
CA TYR A 142 1.26 -3.65 -13.20
C TYR A 142 0.00 -2.91 -13.66
N GLN A 143 -0.45 -3.16 -14.89
CA GLN A 143 -1.67 -2.54 -15.44
C GLN A 143 -2.92 -2.89 -14.63
N GLU A 144 -2.99 -4.10 -14.08
CA GLU A 144 -4.06 -4.49 -13.18
C GLU A 144 -3.99 -3.77 -11.83
N ILE A 145 -2.80 -3.66 -11.23
CA ILE A 145 -2.59 -2.89 -10.00
C ILE A 145 -2.89 -1.41 -10.22
N GLU A 146 -2.49 -0.84 -11.36
CA GLU A 146 -2.85 0.53 -11.77
C GLU A 146 -4.38 0.68 -11.79
N ALA A 147 -5.09 -0.18 -12.50
CA ALA A 147 -6.55 -0.12 -12.55
C ALA A 147 -7.18 -0.20 -11.16
N ARG A 148 -6.71 -1.08 -10.27
CA ARG A 148 -7.29 -1.27 -8.93
C ARG A 148 -6.93 -0.14 -7.95
N THR A 149 -5.69 0.30 -7.92
CA THR A 149 -5.24 1.38 -7.02
C THR A 149 -5.80 2.74 -7.46
N ASP A 150 -5.80 3.01 -8.77
CA ASP A 150 -6.14 4.33 -9.31
C ASP A 150 -7.63 4.51 -9.54
N SER A 151 -8.28 3.55 -10.19
CA SER A 151 -9.69 3.69 -10.56
C SER A 151 -10.65 3.18 -9.48
N GLN A 152 -10.24 2.16 -8.72
CA GLN A 152 -11.09 1.51 -7.73
C GLN A 152 -10.73 1.85 -6.28
N GLY A 153 -9.52 2.36 -6.04
CA GLY A 153 -9.08 2.80 -4.72
C GLY A 153 -8.68 1.67 -3.78
N TYR A 154 -8.04 0.61 -4.28
CA TYR A 154 -7.52 -0.45 -3.41
C TYR A 154 -6.14 -0.11 -2.82
N ILE A 155 -5.90 -0.62 -1.61
CA ILE A 155 -4.63 -0.58 -0.87
C ILE A 155 -4.21 -2.02 -0.60
N TYR A 156 -2.91 -2.31 -0.69
CA TYR A 156 -2.40 -3.67 -0.63
C TYR A 156 -1.46 -3.91 0.55
N TYR A 157 -1.63 -5.09 1.14
CA TYR A 157 -0.66 -5.72 2.02
C TYR A 157 -0.06 -6.93 1.30
N ALA A 158 1.25 -7.03 1.23
CA ALA A 158 1.93 -8.15 0.59
C ALA A 158 2.86 -8.85 1.58
N ASN A 159 2.78 -10.18 1.62
CA ASN A 159 3.78 -11.00 2.28
C ASN A 159 4.49 -11.88 1.25
N GLN A 160 5.75 -12.18 1.53
CA GLN A 160 6.52 -13.11 0.71
C GLN A 160 7.49 -13.92 1.55
N THR A 161 7.86 -15.08 1.02
CA THR A 161 8.92 -15.94 1.51
C THR A 161 9.88 -16.22 0.36
N VAL A 162 11.15 -15.93 0.59
CA VAL A 162 12.24 -16.16 -0.35
C VAL A 162 13.15 -17.25 0.23
N SER A 163 13.46 -18.26 -0.59
CA SER A 163 14.39 -19.32 -0.27
C SER A 163 15.53 -19.30 -1.29
N ASN A 164 16.68 -18.73 -0.92
CA ASN A 164 17.86 -18.66 -1.78
C ASN A 164 18.65 -19.99 -1.67
N MET A 165 18.80 -20.66 -2.81
CA MET A 165 19.45 -21.97 -2.98
C MET A 165 20.79 -21.89 -3.70
N GLY A 166 21.19 -20.71 -4.15
CA GLY A 166 22.44 -20.51 -4.87
C GLY A 166 22.48 -19.20 -5.63
N ASN A 167 23.59 -18.98 -6.31
CA ASN A 167 23.86 -17.79 -7.10
C ASN A 167 24.66 -18.19 -8.34
N ALA A 168 24.44 -17.50 -9.45
CA ALA A 168 25.22 -17.65 -10.66
C ALA A 168 25.55 -16.26 -11.23
N ARG A 169 26.81 -16.03 -11.56
CA ARG A 169 27.31 -14.74 -12.06
C ARG A 169 28.23 -14.91 -13.25
N TYR A 170 28.07 -14.08 -14.26
CA TYR A 170 29.00 -13.97 -15.39
C TYR A 170 30.32 -13.32 -14.94
N MET A 171 31.45 -13.94 -15.27
CA MET A 171 32.78 -13.49 -14.84
C MET A 171 33.34 -12.43 -15.80
N THR A 172 32.75 -11.24 -15.82
CA THR A 172 33.19 -10.13 -16.69
C THR A 172 34.68 -9.83 -16.54
N GLU A 173 35.25 -9.98 -15.34
CA GLU A 173 36.67 -9.77 -15.08
C GLU A 173 37.61 -10.72 -15.84
N LEU A 174 37.10 -11.85 -16.31
CA LEU A 174 37.83 -12.85 -17.09
C LEU A 174 37.55 -12.75 -18.60
N ALA A 175 36.56 -11.95 -19.01
CA ALA A 175 36.14 -11.88 -20.41
C ALA A 175 37.29 -11.54 -21.36
N GLY A 176 38.08 -10.52 -21.04
CA GLY A 176 39.25 -10.13 -21.84
C GLY A 176 40.34 -11.20 -21.90
N PRO A 177 40.91 -11.64 -20.76
CA PRO A 177 41.96 -12.67 -20.72
C PRO A 177 41.56 -13.99 -21.38
N ASP A 178 40.35 -14.46 -21.12
CA ASP A 178 39.86 -15.76 -21.56
C ASP A 178 39.11 -15.69 -22.91
N LYS A 179 38.95 -14.48 -23.46
CA LYS A 179 38.34 -14.19 -24.77
C LYS A 179 36.90 -14.68 -24.88
N TYR A 180 36.06 -14.33 -23.90
CA TYR A 180 34.63 -14.68 -23.92
C TYR A 180 33.91 -14.08 -25.14
N THR A 181 32.99 -14.86 -25.73
CA THR A 181 32.28 -14.48 -26.95
C THR A 181 30.89 -13.93 -26.68
N LEU A 182 30.55 -12.86 -27.40
CA LEU A 182 29.17 -12.44 -27.65
C LEU A 182 28.51 -13.31 -28.73
N ASN A 183 27.19 -13.42 -28.65
CA ASN A 183 26.34 -14.14 -29.59
C ASN A 183 26.42 -13.49 -30.98
N ASN A 184 26.64 -14.31 -32.02
CA ASN A 184 26.78 -13.82 -33.40
C ASN A 184 25.54 -13.07 -33.93
N GLY A 185 24.33 -13.47 -33.50
CA GLY A 185 23.10 -12.77 -33.83
C GLY A 185 23.01 -11.39 -33.19
N PHE A 186 23.44 -11.27 -31.93
CA PHE A 186 23.55 -9.98 -31.25
C PHE A 186 24.57 -9.09 -31.97
N VAL A 187 25.80 -9.59 -32.18
CA VAL A 187 26.88 -8.88 -32.87
C VAL A 187 26.45 -8.42 -34.26
N SER A 188 25.82 -9.30 -35.04
CA SER A 188 25.32 -8.95 -36.38
C SER A 188 24.26 -7.85 -36.35
N THR A 189 23.43 -7.81 -35.31
CA THR A 189 22.39 -6.79 -35.16
C THR A 189 23.02 -5.44 -34.84
N VAL A 190 23.88 -5.38 -33.82
CA VAL A 190 24.50 -4.12 -33.40
C VAL A 190 25.47 -3.55 -34.45
N CYS A 191 26.20 -4.40 -35.18
CA CYS A 191 27.11 -3.95 -36.24
C CYS A 191 26.39 -3.43 -37.49
N ARG A 192 25.07 -3.65 -37.61
CA ARG A 192 24.22 -3.09 -38.68
C ARG A 192 23.53 -1.79 -38.29
N LEU A 193 23.57 -1.39 -37.02
CA LEU A 193 23.01 -0.12 -36.58
C LEU A 193 23.76 1.05 -37.24
N PRO A 194 23.04 2.09 -37.69
CA PRO A 194 23.65 3.22 -38.39
C PRO A 194 24.50 4.06 -37.43
N THR A 195 25.66 4.53 -37.89
CA THR A 195 26.53 5.42 -37.08
C THR A 195 25.84 6.73 -36.70
N ALA A 196 25.02 7.28 -37.61
CA ALA A 196 24.14 8.39 -37.30
C ALA A 196 22.87 7.86 -36.61
N TYR A 197 22.44 8.51 -35.54
CA TYR A 197 21.24 8.11 -34.81
C TYR A 197 20.01 8.06 -35.72
N ALA A 198 19.37 6.90 -35.77
CA ALA A 198 18.11 6.66 -36.46
C ALA A 198 17.13 6.03 -35.45
N GLU A 199 16.16 6.80 -34.98
CA GLU A 199 15.28 6.42 -33.86
C GLU A 199 14.66 5.03 -34.04
N ASP A 200 13.98 4.78 -35.16
CA ASP A 200 13.30 3.51 -35.41
C ASP A 200 14.22 2.28 -35.35
N ASP A 201 15.45 2.38 -35.87
CA ASP A 201 16.41 1.27 -35.88
C ASP A 201 16.88 0.92 -34.45
N TYR A 202 17.18 1.95 -33.65
CA TYR A 202 17.64 1.76 -32.28
C TYR A 202 16.51 1.38 -31.32
N MET A 203 15.29 1.91 -31.50
CA MET A 203 14.12 1.49 -30.73
C MET A 203 13.76 0.03 -31.03
N THR A 204 13.82 -0.38 -32.30
CA THR A 204 13.61 -1.79 -32.69
C THR A 204 14.69 -2.72 -32.10
N PHE A 205 15.93 -2.25 -32.02
CA PHE A 205 17.00 -2.98 -31.35
C PHE A 205 16.70 -3.22 -29.86
N LEU A 206 16.30 -2.17 -29.12
CA LEU A 206 15.91 -2.30 -27.71
C LEU A 206 14.67 -3.18 -27.52
N ASP A 207 13.69 -3.10 -28.42
CA ASP A 207 12.51 -3.96 -28.40
C ASP A 207 12.86 -5.44 -28.64
N THR A 208 13.87 -5.69 -29.47
CA THR A 208 14.28 -7.06 -29.83
C THR A 208 15.20 -7.70 -28.79
N TRP A 209 16.14 -6.93 -28.25
CA TRP A 209 17.23 -7.42 -27.39
C TRP A 209 17.11 -7.00 -25.93
N GLY A 210 16.15 -6.14 -25.61
CA GLY A 210 15.93 -5.61 -24.28
C GLY A 210 16.72 -4.34 -24.00
N THR A 211 16.39 -3.74 -22.87
CA THR A 211 17.04 -2.54 -22.30
C THR A 211 18.30 -2.85 -21.50
N HIS A 212 18.42 -4.09 -21.02
CA HIS A 212 19.48 -4.56 -20.15
C HIS A 212 19.88 -5.99 -20.52
N VAL A 213 20.94 -6.49 -19.91
CA VAL A 213 21.35 -7.90 -19.97
C VAL A 213 21.58 -8.44 -18.56
N VAL A 214 21.15 -9.67 -18.31
CA VAL A 214 21.30 -10.32 -17.00
C VAL A 214 22.75 -10.77 -16.80
N THR A 215 23.42 -10.28 -15.76
CA THR A 215 24.83 -10.61 -15.46
C THR A 215 24.97 -11.46 -14.20
N GLU A 216 24.00 -11.40 -13.29
CA GLU A 216 23.95 -12.23 -12.09
C GLU A 216 22.51 -12.59 -11.73
N VAL A 217 22.33 -13.78 -11.17
CA VAL A 217 21.05 -14.28 -10.69
C VAL A 217 21.22 -14.95 -9.35
N ASP A 218 20.37 -14.59 -8.39
CA ASP A 218 20.12 -15.43 -7.23
C ASP A 218 19.04 -16.45 -7.59
N LEU A 219 19.26 -17.70 -7.20
CA LEU A 219 18.46 -18.83 -7.61
C LEU A 219 17.74 -19.44 -6.43
N GLY A 220 16.48 -19.80 -6.60
CA GLY A 220 15.72 -20.51 -5.58
C GLY A 220 14.22 -20.42 -5.80
N THR A 221 13.48 -20.20 -4.71
CA THR A 221 12.03 -20.05 -4.75
C THR A 221 11.59 -18.76 -4.08
N ARG A 222 10.65 -18.06 -4.70
CA ARG A 222 9.91 -16.95 -4.08
C ARG A 222 8.43 -17.28 -4.15
N GLU A 223 7.75 -17.15 -3.02
CA GLU A 223 6.30 -17.31 -2.94
C GLU A 223 5.72 -16.10 -2.21
N GLY A 224 4.62 -15.55 -2.70
CA GLY A 224 4.01 -14.39 -2.06
C GLY A 224 2.51 -14.32 -2.27
N ASN A 225 1.87 -13.58 -1.36
CA ASN A 225 0.44 -13.28 -1.40
C ASN A 225 0.26 -11.78 -1.29
N ASN A 226 -0.57 -11.24 -2.19
CA ASN A 226 -1.05 -9.86 -2.14
C ASN A 226 -2.49 -9.90 -1.63
N TYR A 227 -2.78 -9.09 -0.61
CA TYR A 227 -4.09 -8.89 -0.03
C TYR A 227 -4.54 -7.48 -0.36
N GLU A 228 -5.82 -7.30 -0.67
CA GLU A 228 -6.39 -6.01 -1.04
C GLU A 228 -7.48 -5.57 -0.07
N GLU A 229 -7.52 -4.27 0.19
CA GLU A 229 -8.49 -3.61 1.05
C GLU A 229 -9.00 -2.34 0.37
N GLN A 230 -10.30 -2.06 0.48
CA GLN A 230 -10.87 -0.81 -0.03
C GLN A 230 -10.28 0.38 0.72
N ARG A 231 -9.97 1.49 0.04
CA ARG A 231 -9.31 2.66 0.67
C ARG A 231 -10.05 3.15 1.90
N THR A 232 -11.38 3.23 1.87
CA THR A 232 -12.20 3.63 3.02
C THR A 232 -12.02 2.71 4.22
N GLU A 233 -12.00 1.40 3.99
CA GLU A 233 -11.80 0.38 5.02
C GLU A 233 -10.36 0.40 5.54
N PHE A 234 -9.37 0.59 4.65
CA PHE A 234 -7.97 0.75 5.01
C PHE A 234 -7.73 1.98 5.90
N VAL A 235 -8.30 3.14 5.58
CA VAL A 235 -8.14 4.33 6.45
C VAL A 235 -8.75 4.05 7.83
N SER A 236 -9.86 3.31 7.92
CA SER A 236 -10.48 2.94 9.22
C SER A 236 -9.59 1.98 10.00
N TYR A 237 -8.98 1.02 9.31
CA TYR A 237 -7.97 0.13 9.88
C TYR A 237 -6.76 0.91 10.40
N ALA A 238 -6.19 1.80 9.59
CA ALA A 238 -5.03 2.61 9.95
C ALA A 238 -5.32 3.50 11.16
N SER A 239 -6.48 4.14 11.16
CA SER A 239 -6.92 4.95 12.29
C SER A 239 -7.03 4.14 13.59
N SER A 240 -7.55 2.92 13.53
CA SER A 240 -7.78 2.11 14.73
C SER A 240 -6.47 1.54 15.28
N ASN A 241 -5.64 1.00 14.40
CA ASN A 241 -4.44 0.23 14.75
C ASN A 241 -3.16 1.07 14.83
N VAL A 242 -3.04 2.12 14.02
CA VAL A 242 -1.87 3.01 13.95
C VAL A 242 -2.34 4.46 13.88
N GLY A 243 -3.12 4.90 14.86
CA GLY A 243 -3.81 6.20 14.83
C GLY A 243 -2.90 7.42 14.60
N SER A 244 -1.63 7.35 14.99
CA SER A 244 -0.63 8.40 14.72
C SER A 244 -0.28 8.59 13.24
N SER A 245 -0.63 7.63 12.38
CA SER A 245 -0.46 7.74 10.93
C SER A 245 -1.59 8.50 10.24
N VAL A 246 -2.70 8.76 10.94
CA VAL A 246 -3.89 9.40 10.36
C VAL A 246 -3.98 10.85 10.79
N SER A 247 -4.24 11.73 9.84
CA SER A 247 -4.40 13.16 10.08
C SER A 247 -5.57 13.74 9.27
N SER A 248 -6.17 14.80 9.81
CA SER A 248 -7.14 15.62 9.09
C SER A 248 -6.43 16.58 8.15
N GLY A 249 -7.03 16.82 6.99
CA GLY A 249 -6.53 17.69 5.93
C GLY A 249 -7.63 18.59 5.35
N GLY A 250 -7.24 19.43 4.40
CA GLY A 250 -8.14 20.38 3.73
C GLY A 250 -9.10 19.72 2.73
N SER A 251 -9.67 20.54 1.84
CA SER A 251 -10.72 20.11 0.92
C SER A 251 -10.26 19.00 -0.04
N TYR A 252 -11.11 17.99 -0.24
CA TYR A 252 -10.84 16.86 -1.13
C TYR A 252 -12.11 16.34 -1.77
N LEU A 253 -12.08 16.04 -3.08
CA LEU A 253 -13.22 15.51 -3.86
C LEU A 253 -14.55 16.31 -3.69
N GLY A 254 -14.48 17.62 -3.47
CA GLY A 254 -15.65 18.48 -3.27
C GLY A 254 -16.14 18.59 -1.81
N PHE A 255 -15.48 17.89 -0.89
CA PHE A 255 -15.71 17.98 0.55
C PHE A 255 -14.76 19.01 1.18
N SER A 256 -15.16 19.62 2.30
CA SER A 256 -14.40 20.66 3.02
C SER A 256 -13.12 20.14 3.66
N SER A 257 -13.10 18.85 4.02
CA SER A 257 -12.03 18.21 4.77
C SER A 257 -11.78 16.77 4.33
N SER A 258 -10.60 16.26 4.67
CA SER A 258 -10.16 14.90 4.31
C SER A 258 -9.48 14.21 5.48
N LEU A 259 -9.41 12.88 5.43
CA LEU A 259 -8.50 12.08 6.23
C LEU A 259 -7.41 11.51 5.32
N SER A 260 -6.16 11.71 5.70
CA SER A 260 -4.99 11.13 5.03
C SER A 260 -4.24 10.17 5.93
N VAL A 261 -3.64 9.14 5.32
CA VAL A 261 -2.75 8.20 5.99
C VAL A 261 -1.32 8.45 5.51
N ASP A 262 -0.43 8.75 6.44
CA ASP A 262 1.01 8.75 6.23
C ASP A 262 1.52 7.30 6.21
N MET A 263 1.84 6.80 5.02
CA MET A 263 2.16 5.39 4.83
C MET A 263 3.48 4.97 5.48
N ASP A 264 4.44 5.89 5.62
CA ASP A 264 5.71 5.63 6.31
C ASP A 264 5.50 5.43 7.81
N THR A 265 4.73 6.32 8.43
CA THR A 265 4.32 6.24 9.84
C THR A 265 3.44 5.02 10.08
N PHE A 266 2.53 4.71 9.16
CA PHE A 266 1.71 3.51 9.22
C PHE A 266 2.58 2.24 9.21
N ASN A 267 3.49 2.11 8.23
CA ASN A 267 4.37 0.97 8.09
C ASN A 267 5.31 0.81 9.29
N ALA A 268 5.84 1.90 9.83
CA ALA A 268 6.69 1.89 11.02
C ALA A 268 5.92 1.54 12.31
N GLY A 269 4.63 1.90 12.39
CA GLY A 269 3.78 1.64 13.55
C GLY A 269 3.02 0.31 13.50
N MET A 270 3.06 -0.39 12.37
CA MET A 270 2.36 -1.66 12.18
C MET A 270 2.94 -2.76 13.08
N GLN A 271 2.07 -3.46 13.82
CA GLN A 271 2.50 -4.54 14.71
C GLN A 271 3.00 -5.75 13.91
N SER A 272 4.10 -6.35 14.35
CA SER A 272 4.64 -7.56 13.71
C SER A 272 3.60 -8.68 13.68
N GLY A 273 3.41 -9.30 12.52
CA GLY A 273 2.43 -10.37 12.30
C GLY A 273 1.00 -9.89 12.00
N SER A 274 0.73 -8.58 12.01
CA SER A 274 -0.55 -8.05 11.57
C SER A 274 -0.70 -8.09 10.04
N SER A 275 -1.94 -8.12 9.58
CA SER A 275 -2.31 -8.05 8.15
C SER A 275 -3.70 -7.41 8.02
N PHE A 276 -4.05 -6.99 6.81
CA PHE A 276 -5.37 -6.44 6.48
C PHE A 276 -5.79 -6.88 5.08
N GLY A 277 -7.07 -6.68 4.74
CA GLY A 277 -7.62 -7.03 3.45
C GLY A 277 -7.88 -8.52 3.25
N SER A 278 -8.28 -8.84 2.02
CA SER A 278 -8.59 -10.19 1.56
C SER A 278 -7.62 -10.64 0.48
N LEU A 279 -7.37 -11.94 0.37
CA LEU A 279 -6.41 -12.48 -0.62
C LEU A 279 -6.85 -12.09 -2.04
N PHE A 280 -6.01 -11.31 -2.71
CA PHE A 280 -6.24 -10.85 -4.08
C PHE A 280 -5.54 -11.77 -5.08
N SER A 281 -4.23 -11.97 -4.89
CA SER A 281 -3.42 -12.78 -5.80
C SER A 281 -2.32 -13.50 -5.04
N SER A 282 -1.91 -14.66 -5.54
CA SER A 282 -0.68 -15.33 -5.13
C SER A 282 0.25 -15.50 -6.33
N TYR A 283 1.52 -15.68 -6.04
CA TYR A 283 2.52 -15.97 -7.05
C TYR A 283 3.61 -16.88 -6.50
N ARG A 284 4.20 -17.66 -7.41
CA ARG A 284 5.38 -18.48 -7.14
C ARG A 284 6.37 -18.35 -8.29
N VAL A 285 7.62 -18.11 -7.95
CA VAL A 285 8.79 -18.16 -8.83
C VAL A 285 9.65 -19.33 -8.38
N GLY A 286 10.00 -20.22 -9.31
CA GLY A 286 10.81 -21.40 -9.05
C GLY A 286 10.15 -22.51 -8.24
N SER A 287 10.86 -23.63 -8.15
CA SER A 287 10.50 -24.80 -7.35
C SER A 287 11.77 -25.55 -6.91
N ALA A 288 11.63 -26.53 -6.01
CA ALA A 288 12.76 -27.34 -5.56
C ALA A 288 13.46 -28.12 -6.70
N SER A 289 12.75 -28.38 -7.81
CA SER A 289 13.33 -29.05 -9.00
C SER A 289 13.72 -28.09 -10.12
N LEU A 290 13.23 -26.85 -10.09
CA LEU A 290 13.51 -25.81 -11.07
C LEU A 290 13.81 -24.52 -10.32
N ASN A 291 15.08 -24.32 -9.97
CA ASN A 291 15.52 -23.08 -9.33
C ASN A 291 15.53 -21.98 -10.40
N GLU A 292 14.64 -21.01 -10.24
CA GLU A 292 14.49 -19.86 -11.14
C GLU A 292 15.07 -18.60 -10.49
N PRO A 293 15.31 -17.54 -11.28
CA PRO A 293 15.82 -16.28 -10.75
C PRO A 293 14.84 -15.67 -9.75
N ILE A 294 15.28 -15.53 -8.51
CA ILE A 294 14.59 -14.79 -7.45
C ILE A 294 15.20 -13.38 -7.31
N SER A 295 16.40 -13.13 -7.78
CA SER A 295 16.92 -11.77 -7.89
C SER A 295 17.71 -11.67 -9.17
N LEU A 296 17.65 -10.52 -9.82
CA LEU A 296 18.43 -10.23 -11.03
C LEU A 296 19.42 -9.12 -10.73
N THR A 297 20.64 -9.26 -11.24
CA THR A 297 21.53 -8.12 -11.46
C THR A 297 21.68 -7.92 -12.95
N LEU A 298 21.50 -6.67 -13.36
CA LEU A 298 21.43 -6.25 -14.75
C LEU A 298 22.60 -5.33 -15.07
N VAL A 299 22.97 -5.30 -16.35
CA VAL A 299 23.83 -4.26 -16.93
C VAL A 299 23.07 -3.55 -18.03
N ASP A 300 23.17 -2.22 -18.08
CA ASP A 300 22.54 -1.43 -19.14
C ASP A 300 23.03 -1.87 -20.52
N MET A 301 22.12 -1.96 -21.51
CA MET A 301 22.46 -2.42 -22.85
C MET A 301 23.59 -1.59 -23.50
N HIS A 302 23.63 -0.28 -23.27
CA HIS A 302 24.69 0.59 -23.79
C HIS A 302 26.08 0.28 -23.19
N GLU A 303 26.16 -0.25 -21.97
CA GLU A 303 27.43 -0.58 -21.33
C GLU A 303 28.08 -1.84 -21.94
N LEU A 304 27.31 -2.68 -22.62
CA LEU A 304 27.86 -3.84 -23.33
C LEU A 304 28.75 -3.48 -24.52
N PHE A 305 28.83 -2.21 -24.88
CA PHE A 305 29.72 -1.71 -25.95
C PHE A 305 31.12 -1.35 -25.42
N ARG A 306 31.38 -1.50 -24.11
CA ARG A 306 32.72 -1.37 -23.52
C ARG A 306 33.66 -2.47 -24.01
N ASP A 307 34.96 -2.17 -23.97
CA ASP A 307 36.02 -3.10 -24.40
C ASP A 307 35.98 -4.44 -23.67
N ASP A 308 35.55 -4.44 -22.40
CA ASP A 308 35.49 -5.62 -21.54
C ASP A 308 34.64 -6.76 -22.13
N TYR A 309 33.63 -6.44 -22.96
CA TYR A 309 32.75 -7.43 -23.59
C TYR A 309 33.14 -7.78 -25.03
N TRP A 310 33.90 -6.92 -25.72
CA TRP A 310 34.22 -7.04 -27.15
C TRP A 310 35.61 -7.66 -27.40
N THR A 311 35.83 -8.83 -26.83
CA THR A 311 37.14 -9.44 -26.68
C THR A 311 37.66 -10.11 -27.97
N ARG A 312 36.75 -10.35 -28.93
CA ARG A 312 37.00 -11.09 -30.18
C ARG A 312 36.59 -10.34 -31.46
N MET A 313 36.76 -9.02 -31.46
CA MET A 313 36.38 -8.15 -32.59
C MET A 313 36.94 -8.62 -33.95
N GLN A 314 38.19 -9.08 -34.00
CA GLN A 314 38.80 -9.56 -35.26
C GLN A 314 38.09 -10.80 -35.81
N ASP A 315 37.62 -11.69 -34.94
CA ASP A 315 36.90 -12.89 -35.36
C ASP A 315 35.53 -12.54 -35.94
N TYR A 316 34.86 -11.52 -35.37
CA TYR A 316 33.58 -11.01 -35.89
C TYR A 316 33.72 -10.33 -37.26
N ILE A 317 34.84 -9.65 -37.51
CA ILE A 317 35.14 -9.09 -38.84
C ILE A 317 35.42 -10.21 -39.84
N ALA A 318 36.25 -11.20 -39.46
CA ALA A 318 36.61 -12.31 -40.33
C ALA A 318 35.42 -13.21 -40.71
N SER A 319 34.40 -13.27 -39.85
CA SER A 319 33.14 -14.01 -40.07
C SER A 319 32.01 -13.17 -40.66
N GLU A 320 32.30 -11.94 -41.10
CA GLU A 320 31.33 -11.01 -41.72
C GLU A 320 30.16 -10.60 -40.82
N HIS A 321 30.26 -10.83 -39.51
CA HIS A 321 29.29 -10.33 -38.53
C HIS A 321 29.46 -8.84 -38.26
N CYS A 322 30.67 -8.30 -38.43
CA CYS A 322 30.96 -6.88 -38.27
C CYS A 322 31.91 -6.36 -39.36
N THR A 323 32.02 -5.04 -39.49
CA THR A 323 32.96 -4.40 -40.41
C THR A 323 34.06 -3.68 -39.65
N ALA A 324 35.26 -3.59 -40.24
CA ALA A 324 36.37 -2.84 -39.64
C ALA A 324 36.09 -1.33 -39.49
N SER A 325 35.10 -0.81 -40.21
CA SER A 325 34.64 0.58 -40.15
C SER A 325 33.52 0.83 -39.13
N TRP A 326 33.03 -0.21 -38.44
CA TRP A 326 31.96 -0.04 -37.47
C TRP A 326 32.43 0.76 -36.26
N ASP A 327 31.72 1.85 -35.97
CA ASP A 327 32.01 2.72 -34.83
C ASP A 327 31.22 2.27 -33.60
N ARG A 328 31.87 1.44 -32.78
CA ARG A 328 31.29 0.90 -31.54
C ARG A 328 30.99 1.99 -30.51
N ALA A 329 31.81 3.03 -30.43
CA ALA A 329 31.62 4.11 -29.47
C ALA A 329 30.40 4.95 -29.83
N ALA A 330 30.25 5.29 -31.12
CA ALA A 330 29.04 5.95 -31.61
C ALA A 330 27.79 5.08 -31.40
N ALA A 331 27.89 3.77 -31.62
CA ALA A 331 26.79 2.84 -31.34
C ALA A 331 26.38 2.85 -29.86
N ALA A 332 27.35 2.86 -28.93
CA ALA A 332 27.09 2.94 -27.49
C ALA A 332 26.28 4.21 -27.11
N GLU A 333 26.72 5.38 -27.60
CA GLU A 333 26.04 6.67 -27.36
C GLU A 333 24.64 6.71 -27.96
N ASN A 334 24.46 6.14 -29.16
CA ASN A 334 23.16 6.07 -29.80
C ASN A 334 22.20 5.10 -29.09
N VAL A 335 22.69 3.97 -28.57
CA VAL A 335 21.89 3.06 -27.73
C VAL A 335 21.46 3.78 -26.45
N LEU A 336 22.37 4.50 -25.78
CA LEU A 336 22.03 5.30 -24.60
C LEU A 336 20.98 6.38 -24.93
N THR A 337 21.10 7.02 -26.09
CA THR A 337 20.12 8.01 -26.58
C THR A 337 18.75 7.36 -26.80
N ALA A 338 18.71 6.18 -27.43
CA ALA A 338 17.46 5.43 -27.61
C ALA A 338 16.85 4.99 -26.28
N MET A 339 17.66 4.50 -25.32
CA MET A 339 17.17 4.11 -23.99
C MET A 339 16.47 5.28 -23.29
N LYS A 340 17.00 6.50 -23.41
CA LYS A 340 16.38 7.73 -22.86
C LYS A 340 15.02 8.06 -23.49
N GLY A 341 14.82 7.75 -24.77
CA GLY A 341 13.55 7.97 -25.48
C GLY A 341 12.61 6.77 -25.52
N TYR A 342 13.03 5.61 -25.01
CA TYR A 342 12.33 4.34 -25.23
C TYR A 342 10.94 4.29 -24.59
N ALA A 343 10.80 4.85 -23.38
CA ALA A 343 9.52 4.93 -22.69
C ALA A 343 8.50 5.79 -23.44
N GLU A 344 8.94 6.95 -23.96
CA GLU A 344 8.11 7.84 -24.77
C GLU A 344 7.70 7.18 -26.09
N TRP A 345 8.63 6.47 -26.76
CA TRP A 345 8.35 5.72 -27.98
C TRP A 345 7.32 4.60 -27.75
N LYS A 346 7.43 3.87 -26.63
CA LYS A 346 6.45 2.87 -26.18
C LYS A 346 5.14 3.49 -25.64
N LYS A 347 5.07 4.82 -25.47
CA LYS A 347 3.94 5.57 -24.92
C LYS A 347 3.59 5.18 -23.48
N ILE A 348 4.60 4.85 -22.69
CA ILE A 348 4.46 4.48 -21.29
C ILE A 348 4.30 5.74 -20.44
N GLN A 349 3.42 5.68 -19.46
CA GLN A 349 3.24 6.75 -18.49
C GLN A 349 4.14 6.52 -17.28
N ASP A 350 4.60 7.61 -16.68
CA ASP A 350 5.30 7.54 -15.39
C ASP A 350 4.37 6.97 -14.30
N SER A 351 4.97 6.18 -13.43
CA SER A 351 4.36 5.73 -12.19
C SER A 351 3.92 6.93 -11.35
N MET A 352 2.77 6.78 -10.71
CA MET A 352 2.17 7.83 -9.90
C MET A 352 2.29 7.44 -8.44
N ASN A 353 2.73 8.39 -7.62
CA ASN A 353 2.56 8.31 -6.18
C ASN A 353 1.28 9.06 -5.78
N LYS A 354 0.35 8.36 -5.12
CA LYS A 354 -0.95 8.93 -4.73
C LYS A 354 -1.12 8.83 -3.23
N ASN A 355 -1.48 9.95 -2.62
CA ASN A 355 -1.79 9.98 -1.19
C ASN A 355 -2.99 9.07 -0.89
N VAL A 356 -2.88 8.31 0.20
CA VAL A 356 -3.98 7.51 0.71
C VAL A 356 -4.90 8.41 1.52
N MET A 357 -5.97 8.88 0.89
CA MET A 357 -6.90 9.81 1.53
C MET A 357 -8.36 9.59 1.13
N ILE A 358 -9.27 9.93 2.04
CA ILE A 358 -10.72 9.90 1.85
C ILE A 358 -11.34 11.23 2.29
N PRO A 359 -12.52 11.61 1.78
CA PRO A 359 -13.28 12.71 2.34
C PRO A 359 -13.65 12.45 3.81
N LEU A 360 -13.56 13.48 4.66
CA LEU A 360 -13.99 13.38 6.06
C LEU A 360 -15.48 13.73 6.16
N THR A 361 -16.32 12.71 6.17
CA THR A 361 -17.79 12.86 6.28
C THR A 361 -18.30 12.35 7.62
N TRP A 362 -19.55 12.68 7.95
CA TRP A 362 -20.24 12.11 9.11
C TRP A 362 -20.26 10.57 9.01
N PRO A 363 -19.82 9.83 10.05
CA PRO A 363 -19.62 8.39 9.92
C PRO A 363 -20.89 7.60 9.59
N ASP A 364 -20.68 6.38 9.12
CA ASP A 364 -21.74 5.46 8.69
C ASP A 364 -22.69 5.09 9.84
N GLY A 365 -23.93 4.81 9.45
CA GLY A 365 -25.05 4.50 10.32
C GLY A 365 -26.11 5.59 10.34
N LYS A 366 -27.28 5.23 10.87
CA LYS A 366 -28.38 6.16 11.15
C LYS A 366 -28.37 6.48 12.65
N TYR A 367 -28.49 7.77 12.99
CA TYR A 367 -28.38 8.25 14.37
C TYR A 367 -28.87 9.69 14.49
N GLY A 368 -29.03 10.15 15.73
CA GLY A 368 -29.35 11.53 16.05
C GLY A 368 -28.26 12.22 16.88
N LEU A 369 -28.15 13.53 16.74
CA LEU A 369 -27.36 14.42 17.58
C LEU A 369 -28.28 15.47 18.20
N ALA A 370 -27.89 16.01 19.37
CA ALA A 370 -28.54 17.21 19.88
C ALA A 370 -28.15 18.42 19.00
N LYS A 371 -29.10 19.31 18.74
CA LYS A 371 -28.94 20.46 17.86
C LYS A 371 -28.43 21.68 18.65
N PRO A 372 -27.24 22.21 18.35
CA PRO A 372 -26.80 23.51 18.87
C PRO A 372 -27.67 24.68 18.43
N THR A 373 -27.52 25.82 19.10
CA THR A 373 -28.13 27.10 18.72
C THR A 373 -27.84 27.50 17.27
N ASP A 374 -26.70 27.07 16.73
CA ASP A 374 -26.21 27.47 15.42
C ASP A 374 -26.76 26.62 14.27
N GLY A 375 -27.44 25.50 14.56
CA GLY A 375 -28.00 24.60 13.55
C GLY A 375 -27.43 23.19 13.58
N CYS A 376 -27.87 22.34 12.63
CA CYS A 376 -27.32 20.99 12.48
C CYS A 376 -25.96 20.98 11.76
N PRO A 377 -25.05 20.06 12.13
CA PRO A 377 -23.67 20.16 11.68
C PRO A 377 -23.43 19.56 10.28
N ASN A 378 -22.85 20.34 9.37
CA ASN A 378 -22.52 20.04 7.97
C ASN A 378 -23.74 19.88 7.03
N THR A 379 -23.57 20.36 5.79
CA THR A 379 -24.57 20.40 4.71
C THR A 379 -24.29 19.44 3.54
N GLU A 380 -23.23 18.61 3.63
CA GLU A 380 -22.94 17.52 2.66
C GLU A 380 -24.14 16.60 2.41
N PHE A 381 -24.98 16.44 3.44
CA PHE A 381 -26.31 15.90 3.32
C PHE A 381 -27.28 16.71 4.20
N THR A 382 -28.57 16.58 3.94
CA THR A 382 -29.60 17.28 4.71
C THR A 382 -29.95 16.49 5.97
N TRP A 383 -29.64 17.05 7.13
CA TRP A 383 -30.15 16.57 8.41
C TRP A 383 -31.66 16.76 8.51
N ASN A 384 -32.36 15.76 9.01
CA ASN A 384 -33.76 15.91 9.34
C ASN A 384 -33.86 16.49 10.75
N GLU A 385 -34.56 17.60 10.89
CA GLU A 385 -34.70 18.27 12.18
C GLU A 385 -35.98 17.84 12.90
N GLY A 386 -35.92 17.83 14.23
CA GLY A 386 -37.08 17.67 15.07
C GLY A 386 -36.84 18.20 16.46
N TRP A 387 -37.86 18.11 17.30
CA TRP A 387 -37.83 18.64 18.66
C TRP A 387 -38.77 17.87 19.58
N ARG A 388 -38.46 17.88 20.87
CA ARG A 388 -39.31 17.42 21.97
C ARG A 388 -39.39 18.52 23.01
N TYR A 389 -40.58 19.01 23.27
CA TYR A 389 -40.92 19.85 24.42
C TYR A 389 -41.34 18.93 25.55
N GLN A 390 -40.75 19.13 26.71
CA GLN A 390 -41.04 18.40 27.94
C GLN A 390 -41.56 19.40 28.97
N ASP A 391 -42.82 19.22 29.36
CA ASP A 391 -43.36 19.84 30.57
C ASP A 391 -42.77 19.05 31.74
N THR A 392 -41.92 19.73 32.50
CA THR A 392 -41.35 19.17 33.73
C THR A 392 -42.18 19.67 34.91
N GLU A 393 -41.93 19.14 36.11
CA GLU A 393 -42.68 19.49 37.31
C GLU A 393 -42.97 21.00 37.44
N ASP A 394 -44.24 21.37 37.59
CA ASP A 394 -44.72 22.75 37.69
C ASP A 394 -44.66 23.30 39.14
N SER A 395 -44.56 22.42 40.15
CA SER A 395 -44.51 22.76 41.57
C SER A 395 -43.17 22.39 42.22
N ASP A 396 -42.48 23.38 42.80
CA ASP A 396 -41.12 23.22 43.36
C ASP A 396 -40.03 22.76 42.36
N SER A 397 -40.27 22.96 41.06
CA SER A 397 -39.37 22.68 39.93
C SER A 397 -37.90 23.05 40.18
N SER A 398 -36.98 22.10 40.08
CA SER A 398 -35.55 22.32 40.30
C SER A 398 -34.65 22.18 39.06
N ASN A 399 -35.19 22.38 37.86
CA ASN A 399 -34.42 22.37 36.62
C ASN A 399 -33.21 23.30 36.69
N ALA A 400 -32.05 22.81 36.25
CA ALA A 400 -30.80 23.54 36.26
C ALA A 400 -29.92 23.13 35.07
N TRP A 401 -29.01 24.00 34.65
CA TRP A 401 -28.11 23.72 33.54
C TRP A 401 -26.79 24.48 33.71
N SER A 402 -25.77 24.08 32.93
CA SER A 402 -24.48 24.77 32.90
C SER A 402 -24.57 26.17 32.29
N ASP A 403 -23.70 27.09 32.71
CA ASP A 403 -23.48 28.38 32.06
C ASP A 403 -22.00 28.50 31.65
N PRO A 404 -21.67 28.53 30.34
CA PRO A 404 -22.57 28.63 29.20
C PRO A 404 -23.33 27.32 28.88
N ILE A 405 -24.40 27.45 28.10
CA ILE A 405 -25.09 26.37 27.40
C ILE A 405 -25.44 26.79 25.98
N HIS A 406 -25.16 25.94 24.98
CA HIS A 406 -25.43 26.23 23.57
C HIS A 406 -26.66 25.50 23.02
N MET A 407 -27.69 25.40 23.87
CA MET A 407 -29.02 24.89 23.55
C MET A 407 -30.09 25.96 23.80
N ILE A 408 -31.25 25.84 23.15
CA ILE A 408 -32.35 26.81 23.26
C ILE A 408 -33.52 26.25 24.08
N ARG A 409 -34.31 27.15 24.67
CA ARG A 409 -35.60 26.87 25.34
C ARG A 409 -35.49 25.97 26.58
N LEU A 410 -34.65 26.39 27.53
CA LEU A 410 -34.60 25.85 28.88
C LEU A 410 -35.27 26.81 29.87
N SER A 411 -36.05 26.27 30.79
CA SER A 411 -36.82 27.00 31.80
C SER A 411 -36.85 26.24 33.11
N ALA A 412 -37.32 26.90 34.18
CA ALA A 412 -37.53 26.27 35.48
C ALA A 412 -38.54 25.11 35.40
N SER A 413 -39.59 25.25 34.59
CA SER A 413 -40.71 24.28 34.50
C SER A 413 -40.82 23.55 33.17
N TYR A 414 -39.90 23.76 32.22
CA TYR A 414 -39.88 22.98 30.97
C TYR A 414 -38.51 22.97 30.30
N LEU A 415 -38.29 22.01 29.41
CA LEU A 415 -37.16 22.02 28.47
C LEU A 415 -37.58 21.63 27.06
N THR A 416 -36.84 22.10 26.04
CA THR A 416 -36.98 21.62 24.67
C THR A 416 -35.65 21.11 24.13
N LEU A 417 -35.56 19.80 23.86
CA LEU A 417 -34.44 19.24 23.11
C LEU A 417 -34.74 19.32 21.62
N ASN A 418 -33.77 19.83 20.86
CA ASN A 418 -33.82 19.88 19.40
C ASN A 418 -32.82 18.85 18.84
N PHE A 419 -33.16 18.25 17.70
CA PHE A 419 -32.42 17.11 17.17
C PHE A 419 -32.00 17.33 15.72
N CYS A 420 -30.85 16.75 15.40
CA CYS A 420 -30.34 16.56 14.04
C CYS A 420 -30.30 15.06 13.78
N ILE A 421 -31.20 14.56 12.91
CA ILE A 421 -31.34 13.13 12.62
C ILE A 421 -30.76 12.80 11.24
N LYS A 422 -29.77 11.92 11.24
CA LYS A 422 -29.23 11.29 10.03
C LYS A 422 -30.05 10.05 9.70
N THR A 423 -30.89 10.17 8.68
CA THR A 423 -31.82 9.13 8.24
C THR A 423 -31.24 8.19 7.17
N VAL A 424 -30.07 8.53 6.63
CA VAL A 424 -29.32 7.77 5.62
C VAL A 424 -28.14 7.04 6.26
N SER A 425 -27.84 5.83 5.79
CA SER A 425 -26.76 5.03 6.38
C SER A 425 -25.37 5.57 6.01
N ASN A 426 -25.16 5.91 4.74
CA ASN A 426 -23.92 6.46 4.20
C ASN A 426 -24.21 7.70 3.36
N VAL A 427 -23.24 8.62 3.29
CA VAL A 427 -23.35 9.89 2.53
C VAL A 427 -22.96 9.66 1.06
N ASP A 428 -21.77 9.09 0.81
CA ASP A 428 -21.32 8.58 -0.50
C ASP A 428 -20.62 7.22 -0.24
N GLU A 429 -20.77 6.26 -1.16
CA GLU A 429 -20.04 4.99 -1.13
C GLU A 429 -18.52 5.20 -1.12
N ARG A 430 -18.04 6.27 -1.78
CA ARG A 430 -16.61 6.64 -1.86
C ARG A 430 -16.09 7.40 -0.64
N SER A 431 -16.98 7.76 0.29
CA SER A 431 -16.64 8.48 1.52
C SER A 431 -17.03 7.69 2.77
N LYS A 432 -17.29 6.39 2.65
CA LYS A 432 -17.61 5.51 3.77
C LYS A 432 -16.54 5.63 4.85
N TRP A 433 -16.99 5.83 6.08
CA TRP A 433 -16.12 5.99 7.22
C TRP A 433 -16.81 5.52 8.49
N THR A 434 -16.05 4.96 9.42
CA THR A 434 -16.60 4.40 10.65
C THR A 434 -16.29 5.29 11.86
N TRP A 435 -17.18 5.25 12.85
CA TRP A 435 -16.93 5.90 14.12
C TRP A 435 -15.70 5.29 14.80
N GLN A 436 -14.80 6.13 15.29
CA GLN A 436 -13.56 5.67 15.90
C GLN A 436 -13.70 5.31 17.38
N PRO A 437 -12.90 4.33 17.87
CA PRO A 437 -12.81 3.95 19.28
C PRO A 437 -12.75 5.14 20.22
N GLY A 438 -13.60 5.11 21.25
CA GLY A 438 -13.71 6.21 22.21
C GLY A 438 -14.77 5.94 23.27
N SER A 439 -15.14 6.99 23.99
CA SER A 439 -16.11 6.92 25.09
C SER A 439 -17.15 8.04 25.00
N TYR A 440 -18.25 7.78 24.28
CA TYR A 440 -19.31 8.76 24.00
C TYR A 440 -20.62 8.08 23.58
N CYS A 441 -21.72 8.81 23.63
CA CYS A 441 -23.00 8.39 23.03
C CYS A 441 -23.54 9.38 22.02
N ILE A 442 -24.47 8.86 21.22
CA ILE A 442 -25.35 9.57 20.30
C ILE A 442 -26.78 9.06 20.50
N PHE A 443 -27.77 9.80 20.02
CA PHE A 443 -29.15 9.31 20.00
C PHE A 443 -29.28 8.15 19.00
N LYS A 444 -30.03 7.11 19.39
CA LYS A 444 -30.38 6.02 18.48
C LYS A 444 -31.42 6.49 17.48
N TYR A 445 -31.29 6.06 16.23
CA TYR A 445 -32.32 6.25 15.22
C TYR A 445 -32.31 5.09 14.21
N GLY A 446 -33.48 4.47 13.99
CA GLY A 446 -33.64 3.32 13.11
C GLY A 446 -33.28 1.98 13.77
N ASP A 447 -33.46 0.87 13.05
CA ASP A 447 -33.52 -0.49 13.63
C ASP A 447 -32.31 -0.92 14.48
N LYS A 448 -31.11 -0.39 14.23
CA LYS A 448 -29.86 -0.78 14.91
C LYS A 448 -28.94 0.42 15.11
N CYS A 449 -28.14 0.37 16.18
CA CYS A 449 -27.04 1.30 16.37
C CYS A 449 -25.97 1.17 15.27
N PRO A 450 -25.19 2.24 15.00
CA PRO A 450 -24.01 2.15 14.15
C PRO A 450 -23.03 1.06 14.64
N PRO A 451 -22.17 0.51 13.76
CA PRO A 451 -21.20 -0.52 14.14
C PRO A 451 -20.37 -0.12 15.37
N ALA A 452 -20.07 -1.09 16.24
CA ALA A 452 -19.35 -0.95 17.51
C ALA A 452 -20.06 -0.17 18.64
N PHE A 453 -21.25 0.38 18.42
CA PHE A 453 -22.06 0.95 19.50
C PHE A 453 -22.95 -0.11 20.17
N THR A 454 -23.10 0.03 21.48
CA THR A 454 -24.07 -0.73 22.29
C THR A 454 -25.31 0.12 22.52
N GLU A 455 -26.48 -0.50 22.34
CA GLU A 455 -27.76 0.16 22.60
C GLU A 455 -28.00 0.35 24.10
N GLY A 456 -28.53 1.53 24.44
CA GLY A 456 -28.88 1.94 25.78
C GLY A 456 -30.15 2.78 25.79
N TRP A 457 -30.68 3.08 26.97
CA TRP A 457 -31.86 3.92 27.13
C TRP A 457 -31.91 4.57 28.52
N ILE A 458 -32.62 5.70 28.58
CA ILE A 458 -33.03 6.36 29.81
C ILE A 458 -34.53 6.64 29.67
N TYR A 459 -35.28 6.30 30.70
CA TYR A 459 -36.71 6.53 30.84
C TYR A 459 -36.97 7.37 32.08
N TRP A 460 -37.90 8.30 31.97
CA TRP A 460 -38.41 9.05 33.11
C TRP A 460 -39.89 9.31 32.98
N ASP A 461 -40.50 9.45 34.14
CA ASP A 461 -41.91 9.82 34.30
C ASP A 461 -42.02 11.34 34.20
N ASP A 462 -42.63 11.85 33.12
CA ASP A 462 -42.84 13.30 33.01
C ASP A 462 -44.09 13.70 33.83
N GLU A 463 -44.41 15.01 33.93
CA GLU A 463 -45.48 15.49 34.81
C GLU A 463 -46.82 14.75 34.64
N ASP A 464 -47.44 14.34 35.74
CA ASP A 464 -48.67 13.57 35.71
C ASP A 464 -49.94 14.43 35.55
N SER A 465 -49.87 15.71 35.92
CA SER A 465 -50.99 16.65 35.93
C SER A 465 -50.83 17.67 34.80
N SER A 466 -51.90 17.97 34.04
CA SER A 466 -51.87 18.99 32.96
C SER A 466 -50.75 18.92 31.90
N ASN A 467 -50.03 17.80 31.80
CA ASN A 467 -48.89 17.56 30.91
C ASN A 467 -49.09 18.06 29.47
N GLN A 468 -48.23 18.99 29.03
CA GLN A 468 -48.23 19.56 27.67
C GLN A 468 -47.08 19.04 26.79
N ASN A 469 -46.55 17.85 27.09
CA ASN A 469 -45.55 17.17 26.27
C ASN A 469 -45.95 17.16 24.80
N SER A 470 -45.02 17.57 23.95
CA SER A 470 -45.24 17.62 22.51
C SER A 470 -43.93 17.42 21.77
N PHE A 471 -44.03 16.88 20.55
CA PHE A 471 -42.86 16.69 19.70
C PHE A 471 -43.25 16.84 18.24
N GLY A 472 -42.26 17.09 17.38
CA GLY A 472 -42.47 17.23 15.95
C GLY A 472 -41.18 17.07 15.15
N GLY A 473 -41.33 16.87 13.85
CA GLY A 473 -40.20 16.60 12.94
C GLY A 473 -39.62 15.20 13.14
N ALA A 474 -38.33 15.04 12.81
CA ALA A 474 -37.60 13.79 13.03
C ALA A 474 -37.01 13.76 14.44
N VAL A 475 -37.43 12.77 15.24
CA VAL A 475 -36.98 12.58 16.62
C VAL A 475 -36.20 11.27 16.75
N PRO A 476 -35.31 11.13 17.76
CA PRO A 476 -34.65 9.86 18.09
C PRO A 476 -35.64 8.70 18.29
N ASP A 477 -35.14 7.48 18.23
CA ASP A 477 -35.93 6.33 18.66
C ASP A 477 -36.22 6.43 20.16
N GLY A 478 -37.47 6.21 20.55
CA GLY A 478 -37.90 6.42 21.92
C GLY A 478 -39.38 6.14 22.14
N VAL A 479 -39.83 6.46 23.35
CA VAL A 479 -41.25 6.51 23.72
C VAL A 479 -41.55 7.97 24.06
N TYR A 480 -42.62 8.49 23.45
CA TYR A 480 -42.97 9.91 23.46
C TYR A 480 -44.45 10.11 23.78
N ASP A 481 -44.99 9.29 24.68
CA ASP A 481 -46.37 9.38 25.14
C ASP A 481 -46.47 10.38 26.30
N ARG A 482 -47.17 10.03 27.39
CA ARG A 482 -47.21 10.84 28.61
C ARG A 482 -45.80 11.01 29.18
N ASN A 483 -44.97 9.98 29.04
CA ASN A 483 -43.63 9.89 29.60
C ASN A 483 -42.58 9.94 28.50
N THR A 484 -41.31 9.92 28.88
CA THR A 484 -40.21 10.00 27.93
C THR A 484 -39.24 8.85 28.09
N ARG A 485 -38.93 8.19 26.97
CA ARG A 485 -37.75 7.34 26.84
C ARG A 485 -36.95 7.78 25.64
N TYR A 486 -35.66 8.07 25.83
CA TYR A 486 -34.72 8.12 24.71
C TYR A 486 -33.89 6.84 24.67
N ASN A 487 -33.72 6.32 23.47
CA ASN A 487 -32.72 5.30 23.21
C ASN A 487 -31.43 5.96 22.70
N PHE A 488 -30.31 5.39 23.11
CA PHE A 488 -28.97 5.86 22.80
C PHE A 488 -28.14 4.73 22.18
N CYS A 489 -27.15 5.14 21.42
CA CYS A 489 -26.06 4.30 21.00
C CYS A 489 -24.81 4.83 21.70
N CYS A 490 -24.22 4.01 22.57
CA CYS A 490 -23.03 4.38 23.34
C CYS A 490 -21.86 3.44 23.05
N ARG A 491 -20.65 3.96 23.15
CA ARG A 491 -19.42 3.16 23.07
C ARG A 491 -18.46 3.54 24.19
N SER A 492 -17.60 2.58 24.54
CA SER A 492 -16.62 2.68 25.64
C SER A 492 -15.39 1.81 25.36
N ASP A 493 -15.02 1.68 24.09
CA ASP A 493 -13.95 0.84 23.57
C ASP A 493 -12.65 1.64 23.29
N GLY A 494 -12.58 2.88 23.76
CA GLY A 494 -11.41 3.74 23.69
C GLY A 494 -11.30 4.72 24.85
N VAL A 495 -10.24 5.51 24.83
CA VAL A 495 -9.95 6.54 25.83
C VAL A 495 -10.36 7.91 25.33
N THR A 496 -10.75 8.80 26.25
CA THR A 496 -11.30 10.12 25.91
C THR A 496 -10.25 11.12 25.47
N ASP A 497 -8.97 10.93 25.81
CA ASP A 497 -7.84 11.80 25.48
C ASP A 497 -7.30 11.59 24.06
N ARG A 498 -7.51 10.40 23.47
CA ARG A 498 -7.22 10.14 22.06
C ARG A 498 -8.29 10.79 21.20
N SER A 499 -7.91 11.83 20.45
CA SER A 499 -8.82 12.51 19.53
C SER A 499 -9.43 11.57 18.50
N ILE A 500 -10.74 11.70 18.29
CA ILE A 500 -11.43 11.14 17.13
C ILE A 500 -11.59 12.18 16.02
N PHE A 501 -11.86 11.74 14.81
CA PHE A 501 -12.03 12.55 13.63
C PHE A 501 -13.50 12.55 13.22
N LEU A 502 -14.09 13.74 13.22
CA LEU A 502 -15.45 14.05 12.78
C LEU A 502 -15.40 15.34 11.96
N PRO A 503 -16.38 15.61 11.08
CA PRO A 503 -16.43 16.87 10.34
C PRO A 503 -16.35 18.09 11.26
N THR A 504 -15.52 19.07 10.91
CA THR A 504 -15.18 20.19 11.79
C THR A 504 -15.72 21.56 11.38
N ASP A 505 -16.53 21.62 10.32
CA ASP A 505 -17.04 22.88 9.77
C ASP A 505 -18.07 23.58 10.68
N ASP A 506 -18.77 22.80 11.49
CA ASP A 506 -19.89 23.23 12.31
C ASP A 506 -19.80 22.68 13.74
N ASN A 507 -20.45 23.39 14.66
CA ASN A 507 -20.52 22.99 16.05
C ASN A 507 -21.49 21.81 16.22
N PHE A 508 -21.22 20.90 17.14
CA PHE A 508 -22.08 19.75 17.40
C PHE A 508 -22.01 19.25 18.84
N TYR A 509 -22.92 18.35 19.18
CA TYR A 509 -22.93 17.69 20.48
C TYR A 509 -22.74 16.17 20.36
N LEU A 510 -21.96 15.62 21.29
CA LEU A 510 -22.04 14.22 21.69
C LEU A 510 -22.40 14.16 23.18
N PHE A 511 -22.76 12.98 23.67
CA PHE A 511 -22.90 12.74 25.10
C PHE A 511 -21.64 12.11 25.67
N SER A 512 -21.27 12.43 26.90
CA SER A 512 -20.23 11.68 27.60
C SER A 512 -20.79 10.36 28.11
N GLN A 513 -20.15 9.23 27.77
CA GLN A 513 -20.52 7.92 28.32
C GLN A 513 -20.10 7.77 29.80
N PHE A 514 -19.09 8.52 30.23
CA PHE A 514 -18.61 8.58 31.62
C PHE A 514 -18.34 10.04 32.02
N GLU A 515 -17.39 10.29 32.93
CA GLU A 515 -17.12 11.64 33.43
C GLU A 515 -16.49 12.59 32.40
N ASN A 516 -15.65 12.08 31.49
CA ASN A 516 -14.90 12.94 30.56
C ASN A 516 -15.53 12.98 29.17
N CYS A 517 -15.39 14.12 28.50
CA CYS A 517 -15.74 14.27 27.09
C CYS A 517 -14.66 13.70 26.19
N GLN A 518 -15.09 13.00 25.14
CA GLN A 518 -14.23 12.52 24.06
C GLN A 518 -13.53 13.71 23.37
N GLN A 519 -12.23 13.67 23.15
CA GLN A 519 -11.55 14.66 22.32
C GLN A 519 -11.90 14.44 20.84
N VAL A 520 -12.09 15.53 20.10
CA VAL A 520 -12.26 15.54 18.64
C VAL A 520 -11.16 16.40 18.04
N ASP A 521 -10.47 15.86 17.03
CA ASP A 521 -9.38 16.55 16.35
C ASP A 521 -9.88 17.87 15.71
N GLY A 522 -9.10 18.94 15.87
CA GLY A 522 -9.45 20.27 15.35
C GLY A 522 -10.60 21.01 16.06
N MET A 523 -11.13 20.45 17.16
CA MET A 523 -12.28 20.99 17.90
C MET A 523 -11.92 21.34 19.35
N THR A 524 -12.60 22.33 19.91
CA THR A 524 -12.54 22.63 21.35
C THR A 524 -13.78 22.07 22.02
N VAL A 525 -13.60 21.20 23.02
CA VAL A 525 -14.73 20.59 23.74
C VAL A 525 -15.03 21.30 25.05
N THR A 526 -16.31 21.60 25.28
CA THR A 526 -16.84 22.12 26.55
C THR A 526 -17.86 21.15 27.10
N LYS A 527 -17.71 20.77 28.37
CA LYS A 527 -18.69 19.92 29.05
C LYS A 527 -19.83 20.79 29.58
N GLU A 528 -21.02 20.53 29.07
CA GLU A 528 -22.27 21.17 29.46
C GLU A 528 -23.18 20.12 30.13
N TRP A 529 -24.17 20.57 30.89
CA TRP A 529 -25.11 19.65 31.54
C TRP A 529 -26.50 20.26 31.65
N ILE A 530 -27.51 19.39 31.63
CA ILE A 530 -28.89 19.74 31.95
C ILE A 530 -29.35 18.74 33.01
N TYR A 531 -29.87 19.29 34.09
CA TYR A 531 -30.58 18.58 35.16
C TYR A 531 -32.03 19.02 35.10
N TRP A 532 -32.95 18.08 35.15
CA TRP A 532 -34.37 18.41 35.28
C TRP A 532 -35.06 17.52 36.30
N ASP A 533 -36.03 18.15 36.95
CA ASP A 533 -36.92 17.50 37.91
C ASP A 533 -37.94 16.63 37.17
N THR A 534 -38.20 15.45 37.71
CA THR A 534 -39.33 14.58 37.32
C THR A 534 -40.34 14.53 38.47
N ASP A 535 -41.49 13.85 38.31
CA ASP A 535 -42.58 13.88 39.29
C ASP A 535 -42.11 13.50 40.72
N ASP A 536 -42.53 14.24 41.76
CA ASP A 536 -42.14 13.96 43.15
C ASP A 536 -42.90 12.77 43.79
N TYR A 537 -43.92 12.21 43.10
CA TYR A 537 -44.76 11.11 43.57
C TYR A 537 -44.69 9.91 42.60
N ASP A 538 -44.31 8.73 43.12
CA ASP A 538 -44.27 7.45 42.38
C ASP A 538 -43.36 7.38 41.12
N THR A 539 -42.19 8.06 41.14
CA THR A 539 -41.17 8.02 40.06
C THR A 539 -40.80 6.60 39.58
N GLU A 540 -41.06 6.30 38.31
CA GLU A 540 -40.57 5.10 37.61
C GLU A 540 -39.28 5.33 36.80
N ASP A 541 -38.54 6.41 37.10
CA ASP A 541 -37.25 6.75 36.49
C ASP A 541 -36.27 5.58 36.47
N SER A 542 -35.79 5.24 35.28
CA SER A 542 -34.93 4.08 35.09
C SER A 542 -34.01 4.25 33.90
N MET A 543 -32.94 3.44 33.88
CA MET A 543 -31.98 3.43 32.79
C MET A 543 -31.39 2.04 32.63
N SER A 544 -30.92 1.73 31.42
CA SER A 544 -30.10 0.53 31.21
C SER A 544 -28.69 0.70 31.80
N SER A 545 -27.91 -0.38 31.81
CA SER A 545 -26.49 -0.34 32.20
C SER A 545 -25.61 0.46 31.24
N VAL A 546 -26.11 0.75 30.04
CA VAL A 546 -25.46 1.55 29.01
C VAL A 546 -26.33 2.77 28.78
N HIS A 547 -25.80 3.96 29.03
CA HIS A 547 -26.51 5.22 28.89
C HIS A 547 -25.52 6.38 29.01
N PRO A 548 -25.85 7.57 28.47
CA PRO A 548 -25.14 8.81 28.76
C PRO A 548 -24.99 9.08 30.26
N HIS A 549 -23.80 9.48 30.69
CA HIS A 549 -23.53 9.78 32.08
C HIS A 549 -24.04 11.19 32.49
N PRO A 550 -24.58 11.38 33.71
CA PRO A 550 -24.84 10.34 34.73
C PRO A 550 -26.15 9.57 34.52
N GLY A 551 -27.11 10.13 33.80
CA GLY A 551 -28.44 9.56 33.60
C GLY A 551 -29.34 9.82 34.79
N VAL A 552 -30.01 8.78 35.28
CA VAL A 552 -30.88 8.85 36.45
C VAL A 552 -30.05 9.18 37.70
N SER A 553 -30.50 10.23 38.40
CA SER A 553 -29.84 10.91 39.51
C SER A 553 -30.78 10.98 40.73
N SER A 554 -30.33 11.62 41.81
CA SER A 554 -31.14 11.91 43.01
C SER A 554 -31.86 10.69 43.61
N ASN A 555 -31.17 9.54 43.66
CA ASN A 555 -31.71 8.25 44.13
C ASN A 555 -32.89 7.70 43.30
N GLY A 556 -32.89 7.92 41.99
CA GLY A 556 -33.91 7.35 41.10
C GLY A 556 -35.09 8.29 40.86
N ARG A 557 -34.86 9.61 40.91
CA ARG A 557 -35.95 10.59 40.89
C ARG A 557 -35.81 11.68 39.84
N ASN A 558 -34.63 11.91 39.30
CA ASN A 558 -34.36 13.04 38.42
C ASN A 558 -33.36 12.66 37.35
N ILE A 559 -33.30 13.43 36.27
CA ILE A 559 -32.36 13.16 35.19
C ILE A 559 -31.29 14.23 35.13
N ASN A 560 -30.05 13.79 34.93
CA ASN A 560 -28.94 14.66 34.60
C ASN A 560 -28.19 14.08 33.41
N LEU A 561 -28.02 14.89 32.37
CA LEU A 561 -27.25 14.52 31.18
C LEU A 561 -26.10 15.48 30.97
N ASN A 562 -24.91 14.92 30.78
CA ASN A 562 -23.75 15.67 30.31
C ASN A 562 -23.68 15.65 28.79
N PHE A 563 -23.52 16.84 28.24
CA PHE A 563 -23.31 17.11 26.82
C PHE A 563 -21.87 17.56 26.61
N CYS A 564 -21.26 17.09 25.54
CA CYS A 564 -19.95 17.52 25.08
C CYS A 564 -20.18 18.40 23.87
N TYR A 565 -20.06 19.72 24.08
CA TYR A 565 -20.19 20.71 23.02
C TYR A 565 -18.86 20.88 22.30
N TYR A 566 -18.82 20.57 21.02
CA TYR A 566 -17.65 20.72 20.17
C TYR A 566 -17.78 22.00 19.36
N GLN A 567 -16.89 22.94 19.66
CA GLN A 567 -16.83 24.23 18.98
C GLN A 567 -15.68 24.24 17.98
N LYS A 568 -15.98 24.65 16.74
CA LYS A 568 -14.97 24.81 15.70
C LYS A 568 -13.92 25.83 16.11
N GLN A 569 -12.65 25.50 15.88
CA GLN A 569 -11.57 26.44 16.14
C GLN A 569 -11.55 27.51 15.04
N ALA A 570 -11.49 28.79 15.43
CA ALA A 570 -11.24 29.88 14.48
C ALA A 570 -9.85 29.67 13.85
N GLY A 571 -9.82 29.43 12.53
CA GLY A 571 -8.70 28.78 11.85
C GLY A 571 -7.31 29.35 12.15
N LYS A 572 -6.36 28.45 12.46
CA LYS A 572 -4.99 28.64 11.98
C LYS A 572 -5.09 28.56 10.45
N GLY A 573 -5.06 29.72 9.79
CA GLY A 573 -5.00 29.78 8.34
C GLY A 573 -3.94 28.81 7.84
N SER A 574 -4.32 28.00 6.86
CA SER A 574 -3.38 27.24 6.03
C SER A 574 -2.26 28.20 5.63
N THR A 575 -1.06 28.00 6.15
CA THR A 575 0.14 28.48 5.48
C THR A 575 0.18 27.73 4.15
N GLU A 576 -0.42 28.33 3.12
CA GLU A 576 -0.06 28.06 1.74
C GLU A 576 1.47 28.21 1.69
N PHE A 577 2.17 27.09 1.60
CA PHE A 577 3.50 27.10 1.02
C PHE A 577 3.30 27.37 -0.47
N SER A 578 3.10 28.65 -0.83
CA SER A 578 3.29 29.11 -2.19
C SER A 578 4.77 28.92 -2.50
N CYS A 579 5.10 27.85 -3.23
CA CYS A 579 6.44 27.67 -3.77
C CYS A 579 6.62 28.66 -4.92
N THR A 580 6.86 29.93 -4.62
CA THR A 580 7.37 30.88 -5.59
C THR A 580 8.85 30.59 -5.79
N ARG A 581 9.15 30.00 -6.95
CA ARG A 581 10.49 29.75 -7.50
C ARG A 581 11.34 31.04 -7.45
N PRO A 582 12.48 31.08 -6.75
CA PRO A 582 13.44 32.15 -6.93
C PRO A 582 14.25 31.88 -8.21
N GLU A 583 14.21 32.82 -9.15
CA GLU A 583 15.22 32.94 -10.19
C GLU A 583 16.58 33.28 -9.56
N SER A 584 17.39 32.27 -9.26
CA SER A 584 18.87 32.29 -9.34
C SER A 584 19.44 31.11 -8.58
N GLY A 585 20.28 30.31 -9.26
CA GLY A 585 20.88 29.09 -8.72
C GLY A 585 21.79 29.32 -7.50
N GLY A 586 21.76 28.34 -6.58
CA GLY A 586 22.64 28.28 -5.42
C GLY A 586 22.35 27.07 -4.54
N ASP A 587 23.18 26.04 -4.71
CA ASP A 587 23.54 24.90 -3.85
C ASP A 587 22.86 24.73 -2.46
N CYS A 588 22.15 23.61 -2.25
CA CYS A 588 21.63 23.20 -0.94
C CYS A 588 22.60 22.24 -0.24
N GLY A 589 23.47 22.80 0.61
CA GLY A 589 24.33 22.06 1.53
C GLY A 589 23.58 21.57 2.79
N LYS A 590 23.93 20.35 3.22
CA LYS A 590 23.43 19.62 4.39
C LYS A 590 23.47 20.44 5.70
N GLY A 591 22.35 20.50 6.42
CA GLY A 591 22.25 21.07 7.77
C GLY A 591 22.13 20.00 8.85
N HIS A 592 23.16 19.89 9.68
CA HIS A 592 23.23 19.07 10.89
C HIS A 592 22.21 19.50 11.96
N ALA A 593 21.55 18.53 12.60
CA ALA A 593 20.75 18.74 13.80
C ALA A 593 21.64 18.98 15.03
N GLY A 594 21.51 20.16 15.65
CA GLY A 594 22.14 20.52 16.92
C GLY A 594 21.14 20.45 18.07
N ILE A 595 21.40 19.56 19.03
CA ILE A 595 20.70 19.41 20.31
C ILE A 595 21.06 20.60 21.22
N LEU A 596 20.06 21.34 21.70
CA LEU A 596 20.22 22.37 22.73
C LEU A 596 19.74 21.81 24.08
N LEU A 597 20.70 21.56 24.98
CA LEU A 597 20.48 21.39 26.41
C LEU A 597 20.41 22.79 27.06
N ASN A 598 19.29 23.11 27.70
CA ASN A 598 19.18 24.29 28.57
C ASN A 598 19.39 23.88 30.03
N GLY A 599 20.38 24.49 30.66
CA GLY A 599 20.60 24.48 32.10
C GLY A 599 20.49 25.88 32.69
N ASN A 600 19.71 25.96 33.78
CA ASN A 600 19.72 26.90 34.92
C ASN A 600 19.64 28.41 34.69
N GLU A 601 18.53 29.01 35.18
CA GLU A 601 18.46 29.65 36.51
C GLU A 601 17.11 29.38 37.17
#